data_AF-C4JE76-F1
#
_entry.id   AF-C4JE76-F1
#
_cell.length_a   1.000
_cell.length_b   1.000
_cell.length_c   1.000
_cell.angle_alpha   90.00
_cell.angle_beta   90.00
_cell.angle_gamma   90.00
#
_symmetry.space_group_name_H-M   'P 1'
#
loop_
_entity.id
_entity.type
_entity.pdbx_description
1 polymer ?
#
loop_
_entity_poly.entity_id
_entity_poly.type
_entity_poly.pdbx_seq_one_letter_code
_entity_poly.pdbx_strand_id
1 'polypeptide(L)'
;MEELSTPYHRMSSSHRCLDREDHPRVVEVTICPPPSPEYLTFTDMRKHECIWRFEREWNVEVVLQQESVFRRHKRLAVFDMDSTLIKQEVIDEIARFIGVEKEVSEITARAMNGELDFSASLKARVSLLKGVPADVFEKLKSIITIAPGARELCRALKRLGFKMAVLSGGFQPLAEWLAEELSLDYAFANHVG
;
A
#
# COMPACT_ATOMS: atom_id res chain seq x y z
N MET A 1 -33.66 35.46 26.39
CA MET A 1 -32.82 34.38 26.96
C MET A 1 -32.90 33.24 25.98
N GLU A 2 -31.93 33.14 25.07
CA GLU A 2 -31.80 31.99 24.17
C GLU A 2 -31.35 30.78 24.97
N GLU A 3 -32.17 29.73 24.97
CA GLU A 3 -31.82 28.42 25.51
C GLU A 3 -30.81 27.74 24.59
N LEU A 4 -29.53 27.81 24.94
CA LEU A 4 -28.53 26.88 24.44
C LEU A 4 -28.66 25.57 25.20
N SER A 5 -29.43 24.63 24.65
CA SER A 5 -29.37 23.22 25.04
C SER A 5 -29.05 22.38 23.82
N THR A 6 -27.76 22.29 23.46
CA THR A 6 -27.30 21.11 22.75
C THR A 6 -27.28 19.97 23.77
N PRO A 7 -28.10 18.91 23.59
CA PRO A 7 -28.12 17.81 24.53
C PRO A 7 -26.75 17.12 24.51
N TYR A 8 -26.07 17.10 25.66
CA TYR A 8 -24.82 16.40 25.86
C TYR A 8 -25.01 14.93 25.47
N HIS A 9 -24.62 14.55 24.25
CA HIS A 9 -24.75 13.18 23.79
C HIS A 9 -23.70 12.33 24.51
N ARG A 10 -24.15 11.37 25.31
CA ARG A 10 -23.25 10.45 26.00
C ARG A 10 -22.47 9.65 24.96
N MET A 11 -21.17 9.91 24.89
CA MET A 11 -20.27 9.14 24.03
C MET A 11 -20.19 7.71 24.55
N SER A 12 -20.41 6.76 23.65
CA SER A 12 -20.26 5.33 23.88
C SER A 12 -19.07 4.81 23.09
N SER A 13 -18.34 3.86 23.66
CA SER A 13 -17.29 3.13 22.98
C SER A 13 -17.46 1.63 23.16
N SER A 14 -17.07 0.87 22.15
CA SER A 14 -17.00 -0.59 22.19
C SER A 14 -15.70 -1.05 21.53
N HIS A 15 -15.25 -2.25 21.85
CA HIS A 15 -14.05 -2.82 21.25
C HIS A 15 -14.26 -4.29 20.89
N ARG A 16 -13.48 -4.77 19.92
CA ARG A 16 -13.45 -6.16 19.49
C ARG A 16 -12.04 -6.56 19.05
N CYS A 17 -11.56 -7.70 19.51
CA CYS A 17 -10.34 -8.31 19.00
C CYS A 17 -10.62 -8.93 17.61
N LEU A 18 -9.84 -8.55 16.59
CA LEU A 18 -10.02 -9.04 15.23
C LEU A 18 -9.20 -10.31 14.93
N ASP A 19 -8.23 -10.64 15.79
CA ASP A 19 -7.38 -11.82 15.66
C ASP A 19 -7.52 -12.81 16.83
N ARG A 20 -7.00 -12.49 18.02
CA ARG A 20 -6.97 -13.39 19.19
C ARG A 20 -7.50 -12.66 20.43
N GLU A 21 -8.16 -13.38 21.34
CA GLU A 21 -8.72 -12.74 22.55
C GLU A 21 -7.69 -12.51 23.65
N ASP A 22 -6.80 -13.47 23.93
CA ASP A 22 -5.88 -13.38 25.07
C ASP A 22 -4.75 -12.34 24.86
N HIS A 23 -4.26 -12.23 23.63
CA HIS A 23 -3.17 -11.33 23.23
C HIS A 23 -3.45 -10.76 21.83
N PRO A 24 -4.40 -9.83 21.69
CA PRO A 24 -4.79 -9.29 20.40
C PRO A 24 -3.66 -8.47 19.79
N ARG A 25 -3.38 -8.69 18.51
CA ARG A 25 -2.51 -7.79 17.72
C ARG A 25 -3.31 -6.76 16.95
N VAL A 26 -4.61 -7.00 16.76
CA VAL A 26 -5.51 -6.09 16.05
C VAL A 26 -6.78 -5.92 16.86
N VAL A 27 -7.04 -4.69 17.30
CA VAL A 27 -8.24 -4.32 18.05
C VAL A 27 -9.01 -3.27 17.26
N GLU A 28 -10.30 -3.55 17.04
CA GLU A 28 -11.25 -2.57 16.52
C GLU A 28 -11.87 -1.83 17.70
N VAL A 29 -11.89 -0.49 17.66
CA VAL A 29 -12.59 0.36 18.62
C VAL A 29 -13.62 1.21 17.87
N THR A 30 -14.88 1.12 18.28
CA THR A 30 -15.98 1.90 17.69
C THR A 30 -16.43 2.97 18.67
N ILE A 31 -16.56 4.21 18.22
CA ILE A 31 -17.00 5.37 19.00
C ILE A 31 -18.29 5.91 18.40
N CYS A 32 -19.32 6.11 19.24
CA CYS A 32 -20.62 6.62 18.81
C CYS A 32 -21.23 7.57 19.86
N PRO A 33 -21.74 8.76 19.47
CA PRO A 33 -21.67 9.33 18.13
C PRO A 33 -20.22 9.66 17.72
N PRO A 34 -19.93 9.83 16.41
CA PRO A 34 -18.61 10.30 15.99
C PRO A 34 -18.33 11.69 16.60
N PRO A 35 -17.04 12.04 16.84
CA PRO A 35 -16.67 13.38 17.30
C PRO A 35 -17.27 14.46 16.39
N SER A 36 -17.74 15.57 16.98
CA SER A 36 -18.34 16.65 16.19
C SER A 36 -17.30 17.22 15.21
N PRO A 37 -17.63 17.28 13.90
CA PRO A 37 -16.72 17.80 12.88
C PRO A 37 -16.48 19.31 13.01
N GLU A 38 -17.28 20.02 13.82
CA GLU A 38 -17.07 21.44 14.12
C GLU A 38 -15.77 21.68 14.89
N TYR A 39 -15.32 20.71 15.69
CA TYR A 39 -14.06 20.81 16.44
C TYR A 39 -12.88 20.25 15.65
N LEU A 40 -13.08 19.11 14.98
CA LEU A 40 -12.03 18.44 14.23
C LEU A 40 -12.64 17.58 13.12
N THR A 41 -12.28 17.85 11.88
CA THR A 41 -12.75 17.04 10.76
C THR A 41 -12.12 15.65 10.79
N PHE A 42 -12.74 14.66 10.14
CA PHE A 42 -12.17 13.31 10.04
C PHE A 42 -10.79 13.29 9.36
N THR A 43 -10.58 14.18 8.37
CA THR A 43 -9.29 14.33 7.67
C THR A 43 -8.21 14.87 8.59
N ASP A 44 -8.55 15.85 9.44
CA ASP A 44 -7.62 16.45 10.39
C ASP A 44 -7.35 15.53 11.58
N MET A 45 -8.35 14.75 12.00
CA MET A 45 -8.20 13.75 13.06
C MET A 45 -7.08 12.76 12.74
N ARG A 46 -6.98 12.28 11.50
CA ARG A 46 -5.88 11.40 11.06
C ARG A 46 -4.49 12.02 11.14
N LYS A 47 -4.39 13.35 11.12
CA LYS A 47 -3.11 14.08 11.19
C LYS A 47 -2.84 14.64 12.59
N HIS A 48 -3.74 14.39 13.53
CA HIS A 48 -3.67 15.00 14.85
C HIS A 48 -2.50 14.43 15.64
N GLU A 49 -1.69 15.31 16.24
CA GLU A 49 -0.46 14.95 16.95
C GLU A 49 -0.67 13.90 18.04
N CYS A 50 -1.80 13.96 18.75
CA CYS A 50 -2.14 12.94 19.77
C CYS A 50 -2.18 11.51 19.22
N ILE A 51 -2.65 11.29 17.99
CA ILE A 51 -2.66 9.96 17.38
C ILE A 51 -1.22 9.52 17.10
N TRP A 52 -0.43 10.38 16.47
CA TRP A 52 0.97 10.09 16.17
C TRP A 52 1.79 9.80 17.44
N ARG A 53 1.58 10.58 18.51
CA ARG A 53 2.23 10.34 19.81
C ARG A 53 1.83 8.99 20.39
N PHE A 54 0.54 8.66 20.33
CA PHE A 54 0.03 7.37 20.81
C PHE A 54 0.62 6.19 20.03
N GLU A 55 0.65 6.27 18.70
CA GLU A 55 1.27 5.24 17.84
C GLU A 55 2.73 4.99 18.23
N ARG A 56 3.51 6.04 18.47
CA ARG A 56 4.93 5.92 18.84
C ARG A 56 5.16 5.45 20.27
N GLU A 57 4.39 5.97 21.22
CA GLU A 57 4.50 5.60 22.63
C GLU A 57 4.19 4.12 22.84
N TRP A 58 3.18 3.60 22.13
CA TRP A 58 2.70 2.23 22.29
C TRP A 58 3.19 1.27 21.20
N ASN A 59 3.93 1.77 20.19
CA ASN A 59 4.39 1.01 19.03
C ASN A 59 3.24 0.27 18.31
N VAL A 60 2.19 1.02 17.97
CA VAL A 60 0.99 0.56 17.27
C VAL A 60 0.70 1.44 16.06
N GLU A 61 -0.11 0.93 15.13
CA GLU A 61 -0.65 1.70 14.00
C GLU A 61 -2.14 1.94 14.22
N VAL A 62 -2.59 3.19 14.08
CA VAL A 62 -3.99 3.60 14.27
C VAL A 62 -4.62 3.90 12.92
N VAL A 63 -5.45 2.96 12.45
CA VAL A 63 -6.21 3.11 11.21
C VAL A 63 -7.62 3.61 11.50
N LEU A 64 -7.86 4.90 11.22
CA LEU A 64 -9.20 5.50 11.35
C LEU A 64 -10.07 5.20 10.13
N GLN A 65 -11.26 4.65 10.35
CA GLN A 65 -12.26 4.42 9.30
C GLN A 65 -13.62 4.95 9.74
N GLN A 66 -14.30 5.67 8.85
CA GLN A 66 -15.69 6.04 9.08
C GLN A 66 -16.58 4.81 8.95
N GLU A 67 -17.43 4.58 9.96
CA GLU A 67 -18.39 3.48 9.93
C GLU A 67 -19.45 3.77 8.86
N SER A 68 -19.44 2.98 7.79
CA SER A 68 -20.35 3.10 6.66
C SER A 68 -20.55 1.73 6.02
N VAL A 69 -21.62 1.57 5.24
CA VAL A 69 -21.88 0.32 4.50
C VAL A 69 -20.69 -0.06 3.61
N PHE A 70 -20.04 0.93 2.98
CA PHE A 70 -18.87 0.73 2.12
C PHE A 70 -17.63 0.20 2.86
N ARG A 71 -17.52 0.44 4.17
CA ARG A 71 -16.41 -0.08 4.98
C ARG A 71 -16.40 -1.61 4.98
N ARG A 72 -17.58 -2.22 5.13
CA ARG A 72 -17.75 -3.68 5.29
C ARG A 72 -17.93 -4.43 3.97
N HIS A 73 -18.24 -3.72 2.88
CA HIS A 73 -18.61 -4.31 1.59
C HIS A 73 -17.66 -3.92 0.45
N LYS A 74 -16.37 -3.71 0.74
CA LYS A 74 -15.35 -3.59 -0.30
C LYS A 74 -15.27 -4.89 -1.11
N ARG A 75 -15.04 -4.76 -2.43
CA ARG A 75 -14.98 -5.89 -3.37
C ARG A 75 -13.83 -5.80 -4.39
N LEU A 76 -12.99 -4.76 -4.29
CA LEU A 76 -11.83 -4.56 -5.14
C LEU A 76 -10.62 -4.23 -4.27
N ALA A 77 -9.51 -4.91 -4.49
CA ALA A 77 -8.21 -4.60 -3.93
C ALA A 77 -7.22 -4.39 -5.08
N VAL A 78 -6.55 -3.24 -5.08
CA VAL A 78 -5.53 -2.92 -6.07
C VAL A 78 -4.22 -2.72 -5.34
N PHE A 79 -3.18 -3.36 -5.82
CA PHE A 79 -1.85 -3.36 -5.22
C PHE A 79 -0.86 -2.70 -6.17
N ASP A 80 0.10 -2.00 -5.60
CA ASP A 80 1.37 -1.77 -6.28
C ASP A 80 2.21 -3.07 -6.28
N MET A 81 3.23 -3.14 -7.14
CA MET A 81 4.14 -4.29 -7.23
C MET A 81 5.39 -4.10 -6.38
N ASP A 82 6.24 -3.17 -6.80
CA ASP A 82 7.55 -2.91 -6.19
C ASP A 82 7.37 -2.41 -4.75
N SER A 83 8.22 -2.88 -3.84
CA SER A 83 8.15 -2.58 -2.40
C SER A 83 6.77 -2.79 -1.73
N THR A 84 5.85 -3.52 -2.37
CA THR A 84 4.48 -3.75 -1.90
C THR A 84 4.13 -5.23 -1.94
N LEU A 85 3.96 -5.82 -3.13
CA LEU A 85 3.72 -7.26 -3.28
C LEU A 85 5.04 -8.04 -3.32
N ILE A 86 6.12 -7.39 -3.73
CA ILE A 86 7.49 -7.91 -3.72
C ILE A 86 8.38 -6.98 -2.91
N LYS A 87 9.51 -7.48 -2.42
CA LYS A 87 10.44 -6.68 -1.61
C LYS A 87 11.39 -5.82 -2.44
N GLN A 88 11.61 -6.20 -3.70
CA GLN A 88 12.60 -5.59 -4.58
C GLN A 88 11.99 -4.41 -5.35
N GLU A 89 12.88 -3.54 -5.82
CA GLU A 89 12.64 -2.57 -6.88
C GLU A 89 13.16 -3.17 -8.19
N VAL A 90 12.25 -3.58 -9.08
CA VAL A 90 12.61 -4.39 -10.25
C VAL A 90 13.61 -3.69 -11.18
N ILE A 91 13.51 -2.37 -11.31
CA ILE A 91 14.40 -1.59 -12.15
C ILE A 91 15.84 -1.59 -11.63
N ASP A 92 16.02 -1.60 -10.31
CA ASP A 92 17.33 -1.63 -9.66
C ASP A 92 17.96 -3.02 -9.82
N GLU A 93 17.15 -4.08 -9.72
CA GLU A 93 17.60 -5.45 -9.99
C GLU A 93 18.09 -5.62 -11.44
N ILE A 94 17.36 -5.09 -12.43
CA ILE A 94 17.80 -5.12 -13.83
C ILE A 94 19.10 -4.32 -14.00
N ALA A 95 19.18 -3.14 -13.39
CA ALA A 95 20.38 -2.30 -13.46
C ALA A 95 21.61 -3.02 -12.90
N ARG A 96 21.45 -3.76 -11.80
CA ARG A 96 22.50 -4.59 -11.21
C ARG A 96 22.94 -5.71 -12.14
N PHE A 97 22.01 -6.38 -12.84
CA PHE A 97 22.34 -7.43 -13.80
C PHE A 97 23.23 -6.97 -14.96
N ILE A 98 23.12 -5.70 -15.37
CA ILE A 98 23.93 -5.12 -16.46
C ILE A 98 25.04 -4.18 -15.97
N GLY A 99 25.19 -4.02 -14.65
CA GLY A 99 26.26 -3.22 -14.05
C GLY A 99 26.07 -1.69 -14.11
N VAL A 100 24.84 -1.19 -14.24
CA VAL A 100 24.51 0.26 -14.29
C VAL A 100 23.72 0.74 -13.06
N GLU A 101 23.81 0.00 -11.95
CA GLU A 101 23.09 0.29 -10.70
C GLU A 101 23.38 1.69 -10.17
N LYS A 102 24.63 2.17 -10.33
CA LYS A 102 25.04 3.50 -9.85
C LYS A 102 24.32 4.62 -10.61
N GLU A 103 24.28 4.54 -11.93
CA GLU A 103 23.65 5.51 -12.81
C GLU A 103 22.13 5.55 -12.58
N VAL A 104 21.51 4.40 -12.37
CA VAL A 104 20.08 4.30 -12.02
C VAL A 104 19.81 4.93 -10.65
N SER A 105 20.65 4.63 -9.65
CA SER A 105 20.53 5.21 -8.30
C SER A 105 20.66 6.73 -8.30
N GLU A 106 21.55 7.30 -9.12
CA GLU A 106 21.71 8.75 -9.27
C GLU A 106 20.44 9.40 -9.82
N ILE A 107 19.80 8.79 -10.81
CA ILE A 107 18.51 9.28 -11.36
C ILE A 107 17.40 9.16 -10.32
N THR A 108 17.34 8.03 -9.60
CA THR A 108 16.35 7.81 -8.53
C THR A 108 16.48 8.87 -7.44
N ALA A 109 17.70 9.17 -6.99
CA ALA A 109 17.95 10.19 -5.97
C ALA A 109 17.46 11.59 -6.42
N ARG A 110 17.74 11.97 -7.67
CA ARG A 110 17.25 13.24 -8.24
C ARG A 110 15.73 13.30 -8.32
N ALA A 111 15.08 12.19 -8.67
CA ALA A 111 13.62 12.12 -8.68
C ALA A 111 13.02 12.26 -7.28
N MET A 112 13.60 11.61 -6.27
CA MET A 112 13.17 11.72 -4.88
C MET A 112 13.39 13.13 -4.29
N ASN A 113 14.41 13.85 -4.76
CA ASN A 113 14.63 15.27 -4.44
C ASN A 113 13.65 16.21 -5.15
N GLY A 114 12.76 15.69 -6.01
CA GLY A 114 11.81 16.49 -6.78
C GLY A 114 12.43 17.19 -8.00
N GLU A 115 13.65 16.85 -8.40
CA GLU A 115 14.32 17.43 -9.57
C GLU A 115 13.82 16.85 -10.90
N LEU A 116 13.23 15.65 -10.87
CA LEU A 116 12.66 14.96 -12.02
C LEU A 116 11.26 14.50 -11.69
N ASP A 117 10.31 14.74 -12.60
CA ASP A 117 9.00 14.11 -12.51
C ASP A 117 9.10 12.59 -12.72
N PHE A 118 8.07 11.86 -12.29
CA PHE A 118 8.05 10.41 -12.34
C PHE A 118 8.28 9.85 -13.75
N SER A 119 7.64 10.44 -14.76
CA SER A 119 7.72 9.97 -16.15
C SER A 119 9.12 10.19 -16.73
N ALA A 120 9.71 11.36 -16.50
CA ALA A 120 11.06 11.70 -16.89
C ALA A 120 12.09 10.79 -16.21
N SER A 121 11.95 10.56 -14.90
CA SER A 121 12.80 9.65 -14.13
C SER A 121 12.71 8.22 -14.65
N LEU A 122 11.50 7.69 -14.87
CA LEU A 122 11.31 6.34 -15.39
C LEU A 122 11.94 6.20 -16.79
N LYS A 123 11.70 7.15 -17.69
CA LYS A 123 12.27 7.12 -19.04
C LYS A 123 13.80 7.17 -19.03
N ALA A 124 14.39 7.98 -18.16
CA ALA A 124 15.83 8.09 -18.03
C ALA A 124 16.43 6.77 -17.49
N ARG A 125 15.85 6.18 -16.44
CA ARG A 125 16.30 4.88 -15.91
C ARG A 125 16.15 3.78 -16.95
N VAL A 126 15.00 3.68 -17.63
CA VAL A 126 14.76 2.68 -18.68
C VAL A 126 15.73 2.84 -19.86
N SER A 127 16.15 4.06 -20.20
CA SER A 127 17.13 4.27 -21.28
C SER A 127 18.52 3.69 -20.97
N LEU A 128 18.88 3.55 -19.70
CA LEU A 128 20.12 2.89 -19.27
C LEU A 128 20.04 1.36 -19.40
N LEU A 129 18.83 0.82 -19.54
CA LEU A 129 18.57 -0.61 -19.67
C LEU A 129 18.61 -1.08 -21.14
N LYS A 130 19.15 -0.27 -22.05
CA LYS A 130 19.33 -0.67 -23.45
C LYS A 130 20.34 -1.81 -23.57
N GLY A 131 19.95 -2.87 -24.29
CA GLY A 131 20.79 -4.04 -24.49
C GLY A 131 20.65 -5.12 -23.40
N VAL A 132 19.71 -4.95 -22.46
CA VAL A 132 19.34 -6.00 -21.51
C VAL A 132 18.86 -7.24 -22.28
N PRO A 133 19.39 -8.44 -21.96
CA PRO A 133 18.94 -9.68 -22.57
C PRO A 133 17.44 -9.92 -22.40
N ALA A 134 16.79 -10.51 -23.41
CA ALA A 134 15.35 -10.81 -23.35
C ALA A 134 14.98 -11.79 -22.22
N ASP A 135 15.94 -12.59 -21.74
CA ASP A 135 15.76 -13.54 -20.64
C ASP A 135 15.87 -12.90 -19.23
N VAL A 136 16.05 -11.58 -19.14
CA VAL A 136 16.23 -10.88 -17.85
C VAL A 136 15.06 -11.14 -16.90
N PHE A 137 13.82 -11.11 -17.40
CA PHE A 137 12.66 -11.29 -16.55
C PHE A 137 12.57 -12.71 -15.99
N GLU A 138 12.98 -13.73 -16.76
CA GLU A 138 13.08 -15.10 -16.25
C GLU A 138 14.13 -15.22 -15.16
N LYS A 139 15.28 -14.55 -15.31
CA LYS A 139 16.31 -14.50 -14.26
C LYS A 139 15.79 -13.79 -13.01
N LEU A 140 15.08 -12.68 -13.16
CA LEU A 140 14.51 -11.93 -12.05
C LEU A 140 13.55 -12.77 -11.23
N LYS A 141 12.66 -13.56 -11.87
CA LYS A 141 11.69 -14.43 -11.15
C LYS A 141 12.35 -15.30 -10.08
N SER A 142 13.59 -15.75 -10.31
CA SER A 142 14.34 -16.59 -9.36
C SER A 142 14.85 -15.86 -8.11
N ILE A 143 14.98 -14.54 -8.15
CA ILE A 143 15.48 -13.72 -7.04
C ILE A 143 14.38 -12.88 -6.37
N ILE A 144 13.24 -12.70 -7.04
CA ILE A 144 12.11 -11.94 -6.49
C ILE A 144 11.57 -12.64 -5.24
N THR A 145 11.43 -11.85 -4.18
CA THR A 145 10.86 -12.29 -2.91
C THR A 145 9.50 -11.64 -2.71
N ILE A 146 8.44 -12.44 -2.70
CA ILE A 146 7.10 -11.96 -2.36
C ILE A 146 7.06 -11.45 -0.91
N ALA A 147 6.39 -10.32 -0.72
CA ALA A 147 6.29 -9.65 0.57
C ALA A 147 5.63 -10.56 1.64
N PRO A 148 6.11 -10.54 2.90
CA PRO A 148 5.53 -11.35 3.96
C PRO A 148 4.04 -11.05 4.13
N GLY A 149 3.20 -12.08 4.18
CA GLY A 149 1.75 -11.92 4.32
C GLY A 149 1.00 -11.66 3.01
N ALA A 150 1.66 -11.35 1.89
CA ALA A 150 0.98 -11.08 0.62
C ALA A 150 0.23 -12.32 0.10
N ARG A 151 0.85 -13.51 0.17
CA ARG A 151 0.18 -14.77 -0.23
C ARG A 151 -1.03 -15.06 0.65
N GLU A 152 -0.95 -14.83 1.96
CA GLU A 152 -2.04 -15.00 2.92
C GLU A 152 -3.17 -14.02 2.64
N LEU A 153 -2.83 -12.75 2.41
CA LEU A 153 -3.76 -11.67 2.12
C LEU A 153 -4.54 -11.95 0.83
N CYS A 154 -3.86 -12.25 -0.27
CA CYS A 154 -4.51 -12.56 -1.55
C CYS A 154 -5.46 -13.77 -1.42
N ARG A 155 -5.04 -14.83 -0.71
CA ARG A 155 -5.92 -15.98 -0.41
C ARG A 155 -7.14 -15.59 0.40
N ALA A 156 -6.99 -14.73 1.42
CA ALA A 156 -8.10 -14.25 2.22
C ALA A 156 -9.07 -13.40 1.40
N LEU A 157 -8.56 -12.44 0.61
CA LEU A 157 -9.35 -11.57 -0.26
C LEU A 157 -10.12 -12.36 -1.32
N LYS A 158 -9.48 -13.36 -1.94
CA LYS A 158 -10.13 -14.25 -2.91
C LYS A 158 -11.31 -15.01 -2.28
N ARG A 159 -11.14 -15.54 -1.05
CA ARG A 159 -12.24 -16.19 -0.30
C ARG A 159 -13.37 -15.23 0.05
N LEU A 160 -13.06 -13.96 0.25
CA LEU A 160 -14.04 -12.90 0.51
C LEU A 160 -14.71 -12.37 -0.78
N GLY A 161 -14.37 -12.92 -1.95
CA GLY A 161 -14.95 -12.54 -3.23
C GLY A 161 -14.45 -11.20 -3.78
N PHE A 162 -13.25 -10.76 -3.37
CA PHE A 162 -12.62 -9.58 -3.96
C PHE A 162 -12.14 -9.89 -5.37
N LYS A 163 -12.29 -8.90 -6.25
CA LYS A 163 -11.43 -8.76 -7.43
C LYS A 163 -10.10 -8.15 -7.01
N MET A 164 -9.01 -8.67 -7.55
CA MET A 164 -7.66 -8.23 -7.21
C MET A 164 -6.90 -7.81 -8.47
N ALA A 165 -6.18 -6.70 -8.40
CA ALA A 165 -5.35 -6.22 -9.49
C ALA A 165 -3.97 -5.77 -8.98
N VAL A 166 -2.95 -5.93 -9.82
CA VAL A 166 -1.67 -5.23 -9.65
C VAL A 166 -1.55 -4.12 -10.70
N LEU A 167 -1.25 -2.90 -10.25
CA LEU A 167 -0.93 -1.75 -11.08
C LEU A 167 0.47 -1.29 -10.71
N SER A 168 1.41 -1.32 -11.66
CA SER A 168 2.82 -1.07 -11.36
C SER A 168 3.48 -0.09 -12.32
N GLY A 169 4.40 0.70 -11.79
CA GLY A 169 5.38 1.46 -12.58
C GLY A 169 6.52 0.61 -13.16
N GLY A 170 6.61 -0.66 -12.78
CA GLY A 170 7.57 -1.65 -13.30
C GLY A 170 7.15 -2.19 -14.68
N PHE A 171 7.39 -3.49 -14.91
CA PHE A 171 7.31 -4.10 -16.24
C PHE A 171 6.27 -5.22 -16.35
N GLN A 172 5.53 -5.23 -17.47
CA GLN A 172 4.41 -6.14 -17.71
C GLN A 172 4.75 -7.63 -17.51
N PRO A 173 5.86 -8.19 -18.04
CA PRO A 173 6.13 -9.63 -17.92
C PRO A 173 6.23 -10.12 -16.48
N LEU A 174 6.74 -9.29 -15.57
CA LEU A 174 6.87 -9.65 -14.16
C LEU A 174 5.54 -9.44 -13.40
N ALA A 175 4.77 -8.40 -13.75
CA ALA A 175 3.45 -8.17 -13.19
C ALA A 175 2.48 -9.32 -13.51
N GLU A 176 2.53 -9.85 -14.73
CA GLU A 176 1.75 -11.02 -15.16
C GLU A 176 2.14 -12.28 -14.38
N TRP A 177 3.44 -12.56 -14.29
CA TRP A 177 3.93 -13.67 -13.48
C TRP A 177 3.50 -13.56 -12.02
N LEU A 178 3.60 -12.37 -11.43
CA LEU A 178 3.19 -12.15 -10.04
C LEU A 178 1.68 -12.31 -9.85
N ALA A 179 0.89 -11.90 -10.85
CA ALA A 179 -0.56 -12.09 -10.85
C ALA A 179 -0.93 -13.58 -10.87
N GLU A 180 -0.21 -14.42 -11.63
CA GLU A 180 -0.38 -15.87 -11.57
C GLU A 180 -0.02 -16.43 -10.19
N GLU A 181 1.15 -16.07 -9.65
CA GLU A 181 1.66 -16.50 -8.35
C GLU A 181 0.72 -16.16 -7.18
N LEU A 182 0.03 -15.03 -7.26
CA LEU A 182 -0.87 -14.53 -6.22
C LEU A 182 -2.35 -14.71 -6.56
N SER A 183 -2.66 -15.31 -7.71
CA SER A 183 -4.03 -15.49 -8.22
C SER A 183 -4.81 -14.17 -8.31
N LEU A 184 -4.18 -13.11 -8.83
CA LEU A 184 -4.82 -11.83 -9.11
C LEU A 184 -5.65 -11.92 -10.40
N ASP A 185 -6.70 -11.11 -10.52
CA ASP A 185 -7.57 -11.08 -11.69
C ASP A 185 -7.01 -10.22 -12.83
N TYR A 186 -6.19 -9.21 -12.51
CA TYR A 186 -5.66 -8.25 -13.48
C TYR A 186 -4.21 -7.85 -13.17
N ALA A 187 -3.44 -7.60 -14.23
CA ALA A 187 -2.07 -7.09 -14.15
C ALA A 187 -1.83 -6.01 -15.21
N PHE A 188 -1.41 -4.83 -14.77
CA PHE A 188 -1.05 -3.73 -15.66
C PHE A 188 0.26 -3.09 -15.21
N ALA A 189 1.22 -2.98 -16.13
CA ALA A 189 2.49 -2.31 -15.94
C ALA A 189 3.02 -1.76 -17.27
N ASN A 190 4.22 -1.19 -17.26
CA ASN A 190 4.80 -0.62 -18.48
C ASN A 190 5.31 -1.72 -19.42
N HIS A 191 5.19 -1.47 -20.72
CA HIS A 191 5.77 -2.29 -21.77
C HIS A 191 7.12 -1.72 -22.19
N VAL A 192 8.12 -2.60 -22.33
CA VAL A 192 9.42 -2.24 -22.90
C VAL A 192 9.40 -2.69 -24.36
N GLY A 193 9.58 -1.73 -25.28
CA GLY A 193 9.61 -1.94 -26.73
C GLY A 193 10.59 -1.00 -27.40
#